data_AF-A0A7W0UPS2-F1
#
_entry.id   AF-A0A7W0UPS2-F1
#
_cell.length_a   1.000
_cell.length_b   1.000
_cell.length_c   1.000
_cell.angle_alpha   90.00
_cell.angle_beta   90.00
_cell.angle_gamma   90.00
#
_symmetry.space_group_name_H-M   'P 1'
#
loop_
_entity.id
_entity.type
_entity.pdbx_description
1 polymer ?
#
loop_
_entity_poly.entity_id
_entity_poly.type
_entity_poly.pdbx_seq_one_letter_code
_entity_poly.pdbx_strand_id
1 'polypeptide(L)'
;MLRVSGEDVTAWSAERFTRGNAAVWLTAPDAEALLLELPPGERRLPPGPKSIREVIESSPSLYTECPPGTVAFSFEAKRSVAFRVGLSILTHRIQDRLRFELGLTYDVETFFIPLTADQVHVVIVSDATDQNVRRVSVEMLGALEAMAADGPSAEELQDELLDTRRYHSDPSEVPSKLFYSAAQHLLGAPDMSGRAILAVQERLEPAERLEPAEVRTAIHEARQTLVAIVPEGIADLPGLAAYPMSAPHAVEGRRFRPPGLRLRRSASEPNLVVGETGVTLVLDDVRSTVAFDECVVALRYPDGSRTLLSTSGFFVGVDPRAWEDGNEAVAAIDAAVPEELVVLMEPALSERTDALEQIATEKLTRRWVVDEELRLLPERLEYDEQVVTLCEAMKGLRAGLLVATTRRVIFFARIRGETWLEFDYETISRVEGKASLIDSTVTLEARGEEITFSGIAPRERAPELASEVEDRLPR
;
A
#
# COMPACT_ATOMS: atom_id res chain seq x y z
N MET A 1 3.35 4.92 -19.85
CA MET A 1 3.90 4.28 -18.64
C MET A 1 4.13 5.39 -17.64
N LEU A 2 3.40 5.43 -16.52
CA LEU A 2 3.62 6.44 -15.50
C LEU A 2 4.91 6.11 -14.74
N ARG A 3 6.02 6.65 -15.23
CA ARG A 3 7.18 6.89 -14.38
C ARG A 3 6.92 8.23 -13.71
N VAL A 4 6.72 8.24 -12.39
CA VAL A 4 6.79 9.49 -11.64
C VAL A 4 8.25 9.93 -11.67
N SER A 5 8.59 10.81 -12.61
CA SER A 5 9.93 11.34 -12.75
C SER A 5 10.21 12.40 -11.69
N GLY A 6 11.49 12.76 -11.51
CA GLY A 6 11.84 13.92 -10.70
C GLY A 6 11.19 15.20 -11.22
N GLU A 7 10.97 15.32 -12.53
CA GLU A 7 10.25 16.44 -13.15
C GLU A 7 8.76 16.43 -12.79
N ASP A 8 8.11 15.26 -12.75
CA ASP A 8 6.70 15.14 -12.35
C ASP A 8 6.51 15.51 -10.88
N VAL A 9 7.40 15.05 -9.99
CA VAL A 9 7.39 15.46 -8.58
C VAL A 9 7.66 16.96 -8.45
N THR A 10 8.59 17.49 -9.23
CA THR A 10 8.91 18.93 -9.23
C THR A 10 7.72 19.76 -9.73
N ALA A 11 7.05 19.34 -10.80
CA ALA A 11 5.86 19.98 -11.34
C ALA A 11 4.69 19.90 -10.35
N TRP A 12 4.45 18.72 -9.78
CA TRP A 12 3.43 18.49 -8.75
C TRP A 12 3.67 19.36 -7.51
N SER A 13 4.93 19.46 -7.08
CA SER A 13 5.37 20.29 -5.96
C SER A 13 5.20 21.77 -6.27
N ALA A 14 5.67 22.25 -7.42
CA ALA A 14 5.51 23.63 -7.85
C ALA A 14 4.03 24.05 -7.94
N GLU A 15 3.16 23.11 -8.33
CA GLU A 15 1.71 23.31 -8.43
C GLU A 15 1.01 23.37 -7.04
N ARG A 16 1.56 22.70 -6.01
CA ARG A 16 0.90 22.51 -4.70
C ARG A 16 1.55 23.22 -3.53
N PHE A 17 2.84 23.49 -3.57
CA PHE A 17 3.60 24.16 -2.51
C PHE A 17 3.66 25.66 -2.80
N THR A 18 2.47 26.27 -2.86
CA THR A 18 2.29 27.67 -3.25
C THR A 18 1.92 28.54 -2.04
N ARG A 19 2.09 29.86 -2.17
CA ARG A 19 1.72 30.82 -1.12
C ARG A 19 0.23 30.74 -0.74
N GLY A 20 -0.66 30.47 -1.68
CA GLY A 20 -2.10 30.31 -1.39
C GLY A 20 -2.45 28.96 -0.78
N ASN A 21 -1.57 27.96 -0.89
CA ASN A 21 -1.80 26.58 -0.44
C ASN A 21 -0.88 26.16 0.74
N ALA A 22 -0.37 27.13 1.49
CA ALA A 22 0.45 26.89 2.67
C ALA A 22 -0.11 27.66 3.87
N ALA A 23 -0.04 27.07 5.05
CA ALA A 23 -0.34 27.71 6.31
C ALA A 23 0.78 27.44 7.30
N VAL A 24 1.15 28.48 8.05
CA VAL A 24 2.20 28.43 9.04
C VAL A 24 1.61 28.82 10.38
N TRP A 25 2.06 28.14 11.42
CA TRP A 25 1.71 28.49 12.79
C TRP A 25 2.98 28.59 13.62
N LEU A 26 2.96 29.50 14.59
CA LEU A 26 4.10 29.84 15.43
C LEU A 26 3.56 30.14 16.83
N THR A 27 4.26 29.68 17.86
CA THR A 27 4.01 30.11 19.25
C THR A 27 4.77 31.40 19.61
N ALA A 28 5.65 31.87 18.72
CA ALA A 28 6.46 33.07 18.89
C ALA A 28 5.75 34.33 18.38
N PRO A 29 6.01 35.51 18.99
CA PRO A 29 5.30 36.75 18.66
C PRO A 29 5.70 37.36 17.30
N ASP A 30 6.91 37.10 16.80
CA ASP A 30 7.45 37.78 15.60
C ASP A 30 7.17 37.02 14.29
N ALA A 31 5.89 36.83 13.97
CA ALA A 31 5.47 36.22 12.70
C ALA A 31 5.91 37.04 11.47
N GLU A 32 6.06 38.37 11.62
CA GLU A 32 6.45 39.29 10.54
C GLU A 32 7.90 39.09 10.06
N ALA A 33 8.76 38.48 10.87
CA ALA A 33 10.14 38.18 10.50
C ALA A 33 10.26 36.91 9.64
N LEU A 34 9.22 36.08 9.58
CA LEU A 34 9.25 34.83 8.82
C LEU A 34 8.90 35.09 7.35
N LEU A 35 9.93 35.09 6.50
CA LEU A 35 9.78 35.14 5.06
C LEU A 35 9.90 33.72 4.49
N LEU A 36 8.81 33.23 3.90
CA LEU A 36 8.80 31.99 3.12
C LEU A 36 8.74 32.33 1.63
N GLU A 37 9.81 32.02 0.92
CA GLU A 37 9.91 32.20 -0.53
C GLU A 37 9.16 31.08 -1.26
N LEU A 38 7.82 31.12 -1.18
CA LEU A 38 6.94 30.21 -1.92
C LEU A 38 6.44 30.85 -3.23
N PRO A 39 6.33 30.07 -4.32
CA PRO A 39 5.77 30.54 -5.57
C PRO A 39 4.30 30.99 -5.38
N PRO A 40 3.81 31.95 -6.18
CA PRO A 40 2.39 32.31 -6.16
C PRO A 40 1.54 31.14 -6.66
N GLY A 41 0.33 31.01 -6.12
CA GLY A 41 -0.63 30.01 -6.56
C GLY A 41 -1.85 30.01 -5.65
N GLU A 42 -2.92 29.36 -6.09
CA GLU A 42 -4.18 29.28 -5.36
C GLU A 42 -4.18 28.16 -4.33
N ARG A 43 -5.07 28.28 -3.33
CA ARG A 43 -5.35 27.20 -2.39
C ARG A 43 -5.96 26.01 -3.14
N ARG A 44 -5.52 24.80 -2.82
CA ARG A 44 -6.08 23.56 -3.34
C ARG A 44 -6.81 22.83 -2.23
N LEU A 45 -8.14 22.89 -2.30
CA LEU A 45 -8.98 22.13 -1.40
C LEU A 45 -8.88 20.63 -1.72
N PRO A 46 -9.02 19.75 -0.72
CA PRO A 46 -9.10 18.31 -0.97
C PRO A 46 -10.31 18.02 -1.90
N PRO A 47 -10.18 17.06 -2.82
CA PRO A 47 -11.33 16.61 -3.59
C PRO A 47 -12.39 16.02 -2.66
N GLY A 48 -13.66 16.12 -3.05
CA GLY A 48 -14.74 15.44 -2.33
C GLY A 48 -14.48 13.93 -2.30
N PRO A 49 -14.69 13.25 -1.16
CA PRO A 49 -14.53 11.81 -1.08
C PRO A 49 -15.55 11.14 -1.98
N LYS A 50 -15.11 10.04 -2.61
CA LYS A 50 -15.96 9.20 -3.45
C LYS A 50 -16.34 7.99 -2.64
N SER A 51 -17.63 7.74 -2.51
CA SER A 51 -18.11 6.59 -1.76
C SER A 51 -17.93 5.29 -2.55
N ILE A 52 -17.61 4.22 -1.83
CA ILE A 52 -17.52 2.87 -2.39
C ILE A 52 -18.93 2.25 -2.32
N ARG A 53 -19.50 1.94 -3.48
CA ARG A 53 -20.90 1.52 -3.62
C ARG A 53 -21.21 0.28 -2.79
N GLU A 54 -20.35 -0.72 -2.88
CA GLU A 54 -20.48 -2.01 -2.20
C GLU A 54 -20.50 -1.83 -0.67
N VAL A 55 -19.67 -0.93 -0.16
CA VAL A 55 -19.63 -0.58 1.27
C VAL A 55 -20.92 0.13 1.68
N ILE A 56 -21.42 1.08 0.89
CA ILE A 56 -22.70 1.77 1.21
C ILE A 56 -23.87 0.78 1.22
N GLU A 57 -23.97 -0.08 0.20
CA GLU A 57 -25.06 -1.05 0.07
C GLU A 57 -25.10 -2.07 1.22
N SER A 58 -23.96 -2.28 1.89
CA SER A 58 -23.80 -3.14 3.06
C SER A 58 -23.71 -2.37 4.39
N SER A 59 -23.79 -1.04 4.38
CA SER A 59 -23.68 -0.24 5.61
C SER A 59 -25.00 -0.23 6.39
N PRO A 60 -24.97 -0.36 7.73
CA PRO A 60 -23.79 -0.57 8.58
C PRO A 60 -23.26 -2.01 8.47
N SER A 61 -21.94 -2.19 8.51
CA SER A 61 -21.28 -3.46 8.20
C SER A 61 -20.35 -3.96 9.30
N LEU A 62 -20.06 -5.26 9.25
CA LEU A 62 -19.13 -5.99 10.12
C LEU A 62 -18.01 -6.59 9.26
N TYR A 63 -16.77 -6.18 9.53
CA TYR A 63 -15.54 -6.71 8.95
C TYR A 63 -14.80 -7.54 9.99
N THR A 64 -14.51 -8.80 9.68
CA THR A 64 -14.06 -9.82 10.66
C THR A 64 -12.58 -10.18 10.55
N GLU A 65 -11.79 -9.42 9.80
CA GLU A 65 -10.37 -9.72 9.53
C GLU A 65 -9.43 -8.71 10.23
N CYS A 66 -9.78 -8.27 11.44
CA CYS A 66 -8.90 -7.45 12.28
C CYS A 66 -7.81 -8.32 12.94
N PRO A 67 -6.59 -7.78 13.21
CA PRO A 67 -5.64 -8.45 14.09
C PRO A 67 -6.26 -8.86 15.44
N PRO A 68 -5.85 -10.00 16.03
CA PRO A 68 -6.32 -10.43 17.34
C PRO A 68 -6.16 -9.34 18.42
N GLY A 69 -7.08 -9.36 19.38
CA GLY A 69 -7.05 -8.45 20.54
C GLY A 69 -7.35 -6.98 20.25
N THR A 70 -7.92 -6.64 19.09
CA THR A 70 -8.31 -5.27 18.74
C THR A 70 -9.76 -5.22 18.29
N VAL A 71 -10.51 -4.20 18.73
CA VAL A 71 -11.84 -3.87 18.20
C VAL A 71 -11.80 -2.42 17.73
N ALA A 72 -12.30 -2.15 16.54
CA ALA A 72 -12.34 -0.79 16.01
C ALA A 72 -13.68 -0.48 15.33
N PHE A 73 -14.24 0.71 15.57
CA PHE A 73 -15.40 1.23 14.86
C PHE A 73 -14.97 2.38 13.97
N SER A 74 -15.29 2.27 12.69
CA SER A 74 -15.02 3.28 11.68
C SER A 74 -16.34 3.86 11.18
N PHE A 75 -16.48 5.18 11.11
CA PHE A 75 -17.65 5.83 10.52
C PHE A 75 -17.31 7.20 9.93
N GLU A 76 -18.06 7.60 8.91
CA GLU A 76 -18.01 8.93 8.31
C GLU A 76 -19.09 9.83 8.91
N ALA A 77 -18.82 11.12 9.03
CA ALA A 77 -19.78 12.08 9.54
C ALA A 77 -19.61 13.48 8.94
N LYS A 78 -20.67 14.27 9.05
CA LYS A 78 -20.58 15.72 8.83
C LYS A 78 -19.84 16.38 9.98
N ARG A 79 -18.95 17.30 9.64
CA ARG A 79 -18.20 18.10 10.60
C ARG A 79 -19.12 19.16 11.20
N SER A 80 -19.43 19.01 12.47
CA SER A 80 -20.26 19.94 13.23
C SER A 80 -19.87 19.95 14.71
N VAL A 81 -20.24 21.01 15.43
CA VAL A 81 -20.09 21.08 16.90
C VAL A 81 -20.88 19.96 17.58
N ALA A 82 -22.10 19.70 17.12
CA ALA A 82 -22.93 18.61 17.62
C ALA A 82 -22.22 17.24 17.52
N PHE A 83 -21.64 16.93 16.36
CA PHE A 83 -20.90 15.68 16.18
C PHE A 83 -19.64 15.62 17.04
N ARG A 84 -18.86 16.70 17.12
CA ARG A 84 -17.60 16.71 17.89
C ARG A 84 -17.83 16.52 19.39
N VAL A 85 -18.86 17.18 19.93
CA VAL A 85 -19.33 17.02 21.32
C VAL A 85 -19.87 15.61 21.53
N GLY A 86 -20.72 15.13 20.63
CA GLY A 86 -21.26 13.77 20.70
C GLY A 86 -20.20 12.68 20.68
N LEU A 87 -19.16 12.86 19.86
CA LEU A 87 -18.05 11.93 19.79
C LEU A 87 -17.24 11.91 21.09
N SER A 88 -16.98 13.08 21.69
CA SER A 88 -16.29 13.16 22.99
C SER A 88 -17.05 12.39 24.07
N ILE A 89 -18.36 12.64 24.19
CA ILE A 89 -19.25 11.97 25.14
C ILE A 89 -19.32 10.47 24.85
N LEU A 90 -19.44 10.05 23.59
CA LEU A 90 -19.45 8.64 23.21
C LEU A 90 -18.16 7.93 23.61
N THR A 91 -17.00 8.54 23.36
CA THR A 91 -15.69 7.98 23.73
C THR A 91 -15.59 7.84 25.26
N HIS A 92 -16.02 8.84 26.02
CA HIS A 92 -16.08 8.74 27.49
C HIS A 92 -17.03 7.63 27.95
N ARG A 93 -18.24 7.50 27.38
CA ARG A 93 -19.16 6.40 27.69
C ARG A 93 -18.54 5.03 27.46
N ILE A 94 -17.86 4.85 26.32
CA ILE A 94 -17.19 3.59 25.99
C ILE A 94 -16.05 3.33 26.98
N GLN A 95 -15.22 4.33 27.25
CA GLN A 95 -14.10 4.22 28.18
C GLN A 95 -14.58 3.88 29.60
N ASP A 96 -15.58 4.58 30.11
CA ASP A 96 -16.13 4.35 31.44
C ASP A 96 -16.67 2.94 31.58
N ARG A 97 -17.45 2.52 30.59
CA ARG A 97 -18.04 1.19 30.53
C ARG A 97 -16.97 0.10 30.49
N LEU A 98 -16.03 0.19 29.56
CA LEU A 98 -15.08 -0.88 29.32
C LEU A 98 -13.96 -0.91 30.38
N ARG A 99 -13.42 0.24 30.76
CA ARG A 99 -12.25 0.34 31.66
C ARG A 99 -12.65 0.33 33.13
N PHE A 100 -13.60 1.16 33.54
CA PHE A 100 -13.90 1.37 34.96
C PHE A 100 -14.99 0.42 35.47
N GLU A 101 -16.07 0.19 34.70
CA GLU A 101 -17.15 -0.69 35.14
C GLU A 101 -16.83 -2.17 34.92
N LEU A 102 -16.30 -2.53 33.75
CA LEU A 102 -16.12 -3.92 33.35
C LEU A 102 -14.68 -4.43 33.42
N GLY A 103 -13.68 -3.54 33.49
CA GLY A 103 -12.26 -3.91 33.56
C GLY A 103 -11.77 -4.73 32.36
N LEU A 104 -12.28 -4.46 31.16
CA LEU A 104 -12.02 -5.24 29.94
C LEU A 104 -10.91 -4.68 29.05
N THR A 105 -10.68 -3.36 29.10
CA THR A 105 -9.73 -2.61 28.24
C THR A 105 -8.92 -1.67 29.12
N TYR A 106 -7.70 -1.35 28.71
CA TYR A 106 -6.92 -0.29 29.36
C TYR A 106 -7.18 1.05 28.69
N ASP A 107 -7.33 1.08 27.37
CA ASP A 107 -7.45 2.34 26.62
C ASP A 107 -8.43 2.27 25.45
N VAL A 108 -9.05 3.42 25.20
CA VAL A 108 -9.95 3.65 24.06
C VAL A 108 -9.44 4.87 23.32
N GLU A 109 -8.88 4.65 22.15
CA GLU A 109 -8.33 5.70 21.31
C GLU A 109 -9.36 6.17 20.29
N THR A 110 -9.32 7.46 19.94
CA THR A 110 -10.18 8.04 18.91
C THR A 110 -9.34 8.84 17.92
N PHE A 111 -9.42 8.49 16.65
CA PHE A 111 -8.80 9.20 15.54
C PHE A 111 -9.85 10.04 14.82
N PHE A 112 -9.62 11.34 14.71
CA PHE A 112 -10.47 12.29 14.00
C PHE A 112 -9.74 12.77 12.75
N ILE A 113 -10.13 12.28 11.57
CA ILE A 113 -9.40 12.46 10.31
C ILE A 113 -10.28 13.30 9.36
N PRO A 114 -10.06 14.63 9.27
CA PRO A 114 -10.80 15.46 8.32
C PRO A 114 -10.53 15.02 6.88
N LEU A 115 -11.59 14.72 6.14
CA LEU A 115 -11.50 14.41 4.70
C LEU A 115 -11.62 15.69 3.88
N THR A 116 -12.54 16.56 4.27
CA THR A 116 -12.84 17.85 3.62
C THR A 116 -13.18 18.92 4.66
N ALA A 117 -13.61 20.10 4.21
CA ALA A 117 -14.16 21.14 5.05
C ALA A 117 -15.37 20.66 5.90
N ASP A 118 -16.17 19.77 5.34
CA ASP A 118 -17.49 19.38 5.84
C ASP A 118 -17.61 17.89 6.23
N GLN A 119 -16.62 17.05 5.89
CA GLN A 119 -16.65 15.61 6.19
C GLN A 119 -15.42 15.16 7.00
N VAL A 120 -15.66 14.19 7.88
CA VAL A 120 -14.65 13.57 8.72
C VAL A 120 -14.83 12.06 8.73
N HIS A 121 -13.70 11.35 8.74
CA HIS A 121 -13.64 9.93 9.07
C HIS A 121 -13.17 9.79 10.52
N VAL A 122 -13.90 9.01 11.30
CA VAL A 122 -13.58 8.74 12.70
C VAL A 122 -13.33 7.26 12.88
N VAL A 123 -12.30 6.94 13.66
CA VAL A 123 -12.02 5.57 14.12
C VAL A 123 -11.92 5.56 15.63
N ILE A 124 -12.73 4.75 16.30
CA ILE A 124 -12.62 4.46 17.74
C ILE A 124 -12.01 3.07 17.87
N VAL A 125 -10.90 2.94 18.59
CA VAL A 125 -10.17 1.68 18.77
C VAL A 125 -10.11 1.33 20.25
N SER A 126 -10.35 0.07 20.60
CA SER A 126 -10.17 -0.46 21.95
C SER A 126 -9.32 -1.72 21.90
N ASP A 127 -8.39 -1.83 22.84
CA ASP A 127 -7.69 -3.08 23.09
C ASP A 127 -8.62 -4.09 23.79
N ALA A 128 -8.47 -5.37 23.45
CA ALA A 128 -9.23 -6.44 24.05
C ALA A 128 -8.34 -7.67 24.21
N THR A 129 -8.57 -8.48 25.24
CA THR A 129 -8.02 -9.83 25.26
C THR A 129 -8.85 -10.72 24.32
N ASP A 130 -8.26 -11.76 23.75
CA ASP A 130 -8.96 -12.70 22.85
C ASP A 130 -10.27 -13.26 23.46
N GLN A 131 -10.30 -13.45 24.79
CA GLN A 131 -11.47 -13.94 25.52
C GLN A 131 -12.59 -12.90 25.64
N ASN A 132 -12.24 -11.60 25.56
CA ASN A 132 -13.16 -10.48 25.79
C ASN A 132 -13.56 -9.73 24.52
N VAL A 133 -12.95 -10.00 23.37
CA VAL A 133 -13.20 -9.28 22.10
C VAL A 133 -14.69 -9.20 21.77
N ARG A 134 -15.44 -10.30 21.90
CA ARG A 134 -16.89 -10.30 21.64
C ARG A 134 -17.64 -9.38 22.60
N ARG A 135 -17.26 -9.39 23.88
CA ARG A 135 -17.90 -8.56 24.89
C ARG A 135 -17.59 -7.08 24.66
N VAL A 136 -16.32 -6.74 24.40
CA VAL A 136 -15.90 -5.38 24.05
C VAL A 136 -16.67 -4.87 22.84
N SER A 137 -16.76 -5.68 21.78
CA SER A 137 -17.51 -5.34 20.55
C SER A 137 -18.98 -5.03 20.83
N VAL A 138 -19.65 -5.86 21.64
CA VAL A 138 -21.07 -5.67 22.00
C VAL A 138 -21.28 -4.43 22.86
N GLU A 139 -20.40 -4.17 23.83
CA GLU A 139 -20.51 -3.01 24.73
C GLU A 139 -20.22 -1.69 23.98
N MET A 140 -19.21 -1.68 23.09
CA MET A 140 -18.96 -0.54 22.19
C MET A 140 -20.16 -0.27 21.29
N LEU A 141 -20.72 -1.32 20.66
CA LEU A 141 -21.90 -1.18 19.80
C LEU A 141 -23.10 -0.66 20.59
N GLY A 142 -23.34 -1.22 21.77
CA GLY A 142 -24.42 -0.78 22.66
C GLY A 142 -24.31 0.70 23.05
N ALA A 143 -23.10 1.18 23.37
CA ALA A 143 -22.89 2.60 23.68
C ALA A 143 -23.18 3.51 22.48
N LEU A 144 -22.77 3.11 21.28
CA LEU A 144 -23.06 3.84 20.04
C LEU A 144 -24.56 3.83 19.71
N GLU A 145 -25.22 2.68 19.82
CA GLU A 145 -26.67 2.55 19.60
C GLU A 145 -27.47 3.41 20.58
N ALA A 146 -27.10 3.39 21.87
CA ALA A 146 -27.76 4.21 22.89
C ALA A 146 -27.57 5.72 22.59
N MET A 147 -26.37 6.12 22.20
CA MET A 147 -26.09 7.52 21.82
C MET A 147 -26.83 7.93 20.55
N ALA A 148 -26.99 7.03 19.57
CA ALA A 148 -27.75 7.29 18.35
C ALA A 148 -29.27 7.34 18.58
N ALA A 149 -29.79 6.55 19.52
CA ALA A 149 -31.22 6.47 19.82
C ALA A 149 -31.68 7.59 20.78
N ASP A 150 -30.94 7.81 21.86
CA ASP A 150 -31.37 8.66 22.97
C ASP A 150 -30.61 10.00 23.00
N GLY A 151 -29.36 10.02 22.52
CA GLY A 151 -28.46 11.16 22.64
C GLY A 151 -27.78 11.27 24.02
N PRO A 152 -27.07 12.38 24.26
CA PRO A 152 -26.51 12.67 25.57
C PRO A 152 -27.59 13.15 26.54
N SER A 153 -27.36 12.94 27.83
CA SER A 153 -28.09 13.62 28.90
C SER A 153 -27.68 15.10 28.99
N ALA A 154 -28.50 15.90 29.65
CA ALA A 154 -28.16 17.31 29.91
C ALA A 154 -26.93 17.46 30.83
N GLU A 155 -26.70 16.50 31.73
CA GLU A 155 -25.53 16.46 32.62
C GLU A 155 -24.25 16.21 31.83
N GLU A 156 -24.24 15.21 30.94
CA GLU A 156 -23.08 14.94 30.08
C GLU A 156 -22.71 16.13 29.17
N LEU A 157 -23.70 16.86 28.66
CA LEU A 157 -23.43 18.10 27.91
C LEU A 157 -22.81 19.19 28.78
N GLN A 158 -23.21 19.27 30.05
CA GLN A 158 -22.65 20.23 30.99
C GLN A 158 -21.22 19.86 31.38
N ASP A 159 -20.94 18.58 31.61
CA ASP A 159 -19.60 18.08 31.92
C ASP A 159 -18.65 18.30 30.75
N GLU A 160 -19.08 17.98 29.52
CA GLU A 160 -18.30 18.24 28.31
C GLU A 160 -17.99 19.73 28.11
N LEU A 161 -18.92 20.63 28.45
CA LEU A 161 -18.67 22.07 28.45
C LEU A 161 -17.58 22.45 29.47
N LEU A 162 -17.62 21.90 30.69
CA LEU A 162 -16.62 22.17 31.71
C LEU A 162 -15.23 21.67 31.32
N ASP A 163 -15.15 20.48 30.71
CA ASP A 163 -13.88 19.93 30.25
C ASP A 163 -13.34 20.66 29.03
N THR A 164 -14.21 21.05 28.09
CA THR A 164 -13.82 21.92 26.97
C THR A 164 -13.26 23.25 27.47
N ARG A 165 -13.86 23.86 28.52
CA ARG A 165 -13.33 25.09 29.14
C ARG A 165 -11.94 24.87 29.71
N ARG A 166 -11.75 23.78 30.46
CA ARG A 166 -10.47 23.42 31.08
C ARG A 166 -9.39 23.28 30.00
N TYR A 167 -9.65 22.47 28.98
CA TYR A 167 -8.74 22.23 27.86
C TYR A 167 -8.45 23.52 27.07
N HIS A 168 -9.47 24.35 26.82
CA HIS A 168 -9.27 25.63 26.14
C HIS A 168 -8.39 26.60 26.94
N SER A 169 -8.52 26.61 28.26
CA SER A 169 -7.72 27.45 29.15
C SER A 169 -6.29 26.96 29.36
N ASP A 170 -5.99 25.71 29.03
CA ASP A 170 -4.66 25.13 29.21
C ASP A 170 -3.63 25.75 28.24
N PRO A 171 -2.58 26.43 28.75
CA PRO A 171 -1.52 27.00 27.92
C PRO A 171 -0.66 25.94 27.21
N SER A 172 -0.56 24.73 27.76
CA SER A 172 0.21 23.64 27.14
C SER A 172 -0.40 23.17 25.82
N GLU A 173 -1.68 23.45 25.60
CA GLU A 173 -2.42 23.10 24.38
C GLU A 173 -2.32 24.14 23.27
N VAL A 174 -1.64 25.26 23.49
CA VAL A 174 -1.47 26.31 22.47
C VAL A 174 -0.86 25.77 21.17
N PRO A 175 0.20 24.95 21.17
CA PRO A 175 0.75 24.37 19.94
C PRO A 175 -0.30 23.53 19.17
N SER A 176 -1.03 22.65 19.86
CA SER A 176 -2.08 21.81 19.26
C SER A 176 -3.19 22.65 18.62
N LYS A 177 -3.64 23.71 19.32
CA LYS A 177 -4.67 24.64 18.85
C LYS A 177 -4.23 25.40 17.58
N LEU A 178 -2.97 25.83 17.57
CA LEU A 178 -2.37 26.54 16.44
C LEU A 178 -2.19 25.62 15.22
N PHE A 179 -1.67 24.42 15.42
CA PHE A 179 -1.58 23.40 14.38
C PHE A 179 -2.96 23.10 13.77
N TYR A 180 -3.96 22.86 14.63
CA TYR A 180 -5.32 22.60 14.19
C TYR A 180 -5.89 23.77 13.37
N SER A 181 -5.74 25.01 13.84
CA SER A 181 -6.23 26.21 13.15
C SER A 181 -5.60 26.38 11.77
N ALA A 182 -4.30 26.14 11.64
CA ALA A 182 -3.60 26.17 10.35
C ALA A 182 -4.10 25.08 9.40
N ALA A 183 -4.31 23.86 9.91
CA ALA A 183 -4.89 22.76 9.13
C ALA A 183 -6.32 23.08 8.66
N GLN A 184 -7.17 23.63 9.52
CA GLN A 184 -8.53 24.02 9.13
C GLN A 184 -8.57 25.15 8.10
N HIS A 185 -7.65 26.11 8.23
CA HIS A 185 -7.47 27.15 7.23
C HIS A 185 -7.16 26.55 5.85
N LEU A 186 -6.23 25.59 5.76
CA LEU A 186 -5.91 24.91 4.51
C LEU A 186 -7.07 24.08 3.95
N LEU A 187 -7.82 23.41 4.82
CA LEU A 187 -9.00 22.64 4.43
C LEU A 187 -10.19 23.52 3.99
N GLY A 188 -10.13 24.85 4.22
CA GLY A 188 -11.28 25.74 4.02
C GLY A 188 -12.44 25.42 4.97
N ALA A 189 -12.13 24.83 6.11
CA ALA A 189 -13.09 24.28 7.06
C ALA A 189 -13.58 25.33 8.08
N PRO A 190 -14.74 25.13 8.71
CA PRO A 190 -15.14 25.93 9.87
C PRO A 190 -14.14 25.75 11.02
N ASP A 191 -13.94 26.82 11.80
CA ASP A 191 -13.19 26.73 13.06
C ASP A 191 -13.94 25.83 14.03
N MET A 192 -13.31 24.71 14.37
CA MET A 192 -13.81 23.67 15.26
C MET A 192 -12.86 23.52 16.47
N SER A 193 -12.07 24.55 16.75
CA SER A 193 -11.24 24.63 17.96
C SER A 193 -12.11 24.66 19.22
N GLY A 194 -11.49 24.42 20.37
CA GLY A 194 -12.16 24.54 21.67
C GLY A 194 -12.83 25.91 21.84
N ARG A 195 -12.29 26.99 21.27
CA ARG A 195 -12.93 28.33 21.31
C ARG A 195 -14.28 28.34 20.60
N ALA A 196 -14.34 27.78 19.39
CA ALA A 196 -15.56 27.78 18.60
C ALA A 196 -16.63 26.86 19.21
N ILE A 197 -16.20 25.71 19.76
CA ILE A 197 -17.06 24.78 20.49
C ILE A 197 -17.66 25.47 21.73
N LEU A 198 -16.83 26.14 22.54
CA LEU A 198 -17.29 26.92 23.69
C LEU A 198 -18.26 28.02 23.27
N ALA A 199 -17.95 28.78 22.22
CA ALA A 199 -18.81 29.86 21.75
C ALA A 199 -20.23 29.38 21.38
N VAL A 200 -20.37 28.15 20.89
CA VAL A 200 -21.68 27.53 20.61
C VAL A 200 -22.35 27.03 21.90
N GLN A 201 -21.60 26.37 22.78
CA GLN A 201 -22.16 25.81 24.02
C GLN A 201 -22.54 26.89 25.06
N GLU A 202 -21.85 28.04 25.05
CA GLU A 202 -22.04 29.15 26.00
C GLU A 202 -23.08 30.19 25.57
N ARG A 203 -23.77 29.98 24.43
CA ARG A 203 -24.79 30.94 23.99
C ARG A 203 -25.86 31.15 25.06
N LEU A 204 -26.18 32.42 25.30
CA LEU A 204 -27.09 32.83 26.37
C LEU A 204 -28.55 32.54 26.04
N GLU A 205 -28.92 32.69 24.77
CA GLU A 205 -30.28 32.41 24.31
C GLU A 205 -30.48 30.88 24.27
N PRO A 206 -31.46 30.32 25.02
CA PRO A 206 -31.67 28.89 25.08
C PRO A 206 -31.88 28.25 23.71
N ALA A 207 -32.52 28.95 22.78
CA ALA A 207 -32.79 28.48 21.43
C ALA A 207 -31.53 28.34 20.54
N GLU A 208 -30.40 28.91 20.95
CA GLU A 208 -29.15 28.88 20.19
C GLU A 208 -28.11 27.94 20.80
N ARG A 209 -28.38 27.38 21.98
CA ARG A 209 -27.52 26.40 22.64
C ARG A 209 -27.58 25.07 21.91
N LEU A 210 -26.50 24.31 22.01
CA LEU A 210 -26.46 22.94 21.51
C LEU A 210 -27.45 22.06 22.30
N GLU A 211 -28.42 21.48 21.59
CA GLU A 211 -29.44 20.62 22.17
C GLU A 211 -29.06 19.13 22.07
N PRO A 212 -29.45 18.28 23.04
CA PRO A 212 -29.24 16.82 22.97
C PRO A 212 -29.73 16.18 21.67
N ALA A 213 -30.83 16.70 21.12
CA ALA A 213 -31.42 16.22 19.88
C ALA A 213 -30.50 16.44 18.66
N GLU A 214 -29.75 17.54 18.62
CA GLU A 214 -28.80 17.82 17.53
C GLU A 214 -27.62 16.84 17.58
N VAL A 215 -27.12 16.56 18.78
CA VAL A 215 -26.05 15.58 19.00
C VAL A 215 -26.51 14.18 18.62
N ARG A 216 -27.72 13.78 19.07
CA ARG A 216 -28.34 12.52 18.69
C ARG A 216 -28.43 12.37 17.18
N THR A 217 -28.95 13.39 16.48
CA THR A 217 -29.08 13.36 15.01
C THR A 217 -27.71 13.19 14.35
N ALA A 218 -26.68 13.91 14.80
CA ALA A 218 -25.34 13.80 14.25
C ALA A 218 -24.72 12.40 14.44
N ILE A 219 -24.89 11.80 15.63
CA ILE A 219 -24.40 10.44 15.91
C ILE A 219 -25.22 9.38 15.15
N HIS A 220 -26.53 9.56 15.05
CA HIS A 220 -27.40 8.67 14.28
C HIS A 220 -27.04 8.66 12.79
N GLU A 221 -26.78 9.83 12.19
CA GLU A 221 -26.30 9.93 10.80
C GLU A 221 -24.96 9.20 10.63
N ALA A 222 -23.99 9.43 11.52
CA ALA A 222 -22.70 8.76 11.47
C ALA A 222 -22.82 7.24 11.59
N ARG A 223 -23.68 6.75 12.49
CA ARG A 223 -23.98 5.34 12.71
C ARG A 223 -24.48 4.63 11.44
N GLN A 224 -25.07 5.32 10.47
CA GLN A 224 -25.48 4.69 9.20
C GLN A 224 -24.29 4.23 8.34
N THR A 225 -23.10 4.78 8.57
CA THR A 225 -21.88 4.47 7.80
C THR A 225 -20.90 3.58 8.58
N LEU A 226 -21.36 3.00 9.70
CA LEU A 226 -20.51 2.20 10.58
C LEU A 226 -19.93 0.99 9.85
N VAL A 227 -18.62 0.83 9.97
CA VAL A 227 -17.89 -0.42 9.76
C VAL A 227 -17.34 -0.84 11.12
N ALA A 228 -17.94 -1.88 11.71
CA ALA A 228 -17.39 -2.53 12.89
C ALA A 228 -16.30 -3.50 12.44
N ILE A 229 -15.09 -3.29 12.92
CA ILE A 229 -13.89 -4.06 12.59
C ILE A 229 -13.54 -4.90 13.81
N VAL A 230 -13.64 -6.21 13.66
CA VAL A 230 -13.41 -7.19 14.72
C VAL A 230 -12.50 -8.30 14.22
N PRO A 231 -11.81 -9.02 15.12
CA PRO A 231 -11.02 -10.19 14.77
C PRO A 231 -11.87 -11.36 14.30
N GLU A 232 -11.19 -12.35 13.72
CA GLU A 232 -11.80 -13.60 13.26
C GLU A 232 -12.56 -14.31 14.41
N GLY A 233 -13.69 -14.94 14.08
CA GLY A 233 -14.51 -15.69 15.04
C GLY A 233 -15.71 -14.93 15.62
N ILE A 234 -15.81 -13.62 15.40
CA ILE A 234 -17.04 -12.85 15.67
C ILE A 234 -17.83 -12.73 14.37
N ALA A 235 -18.66 -13.74 14.11
CA ALA A 235 -19.44 -13.81 12.87
C ALA A 235 -20.68 -12.90 12.88
N ASP A 236 -21.12 -12.41 14.05
CA ASP A 236 -22.32 -11.59 14.17
C ASP A 236 -22.20 -10.47 15.21
N LEU A 237 -22.79 -9.33 14.87
CA LEU A 237 -23.16 -8.25 15.79
C LEU A 237 -24.55 -7.74 15.37
N PRO A 238 -25.45 -7.44 16.34
CA PRO A 238 -26.82 -7.05 16.02
C PRO A 238 -26.91 -5.85 15.09
N GLY A 239 -27.71 -5.97 14.03
CA GLY A 239 -28.01 -4.84 13.12
C GLY A 239 -26.89 -4.46 12.16
N LEU A 240 -25.86 -5.29 11.99
CA LEU A 240 -24.77 -5.10 11.02
C LEU A 240 -24.83 -6.18 9.93
N ALA A 241 -24.69 -5.79 8.66
CA ALA A 241 -24.50 -6.72 7.55
C ALA A 241 -23.04 -7.17 7.46
N ALA A 242 -22.75 -8.26 6.75
CA ALA A 242 -21.37 -8.63 6.46
C ALA A 242 -20.71 -7.60 5.54
N TYR A 243 -19.46 -7.21 5.84
CA TYR A 243 -18.67 -6.37 4.95
C TYR A 243 -18.42 -7.10 3.62
N PRO A 244 -18.49 -6.42 2.46
CA PRO A 244 -18.39 -7.04 1.14
C PRO A 244 -16.93 -7.41 0.83
N MET A 245 -16.51 -8.57 1.32
CA MET A 245 -15.17 -9.13 1.08
C MET A 245 -15.03 -9.77 -0.30
N SER A 246 -16.14 -10.07 -0.97
CA SER A 246 -16.17 -10.67 -2.29
C SER A 246 -16.79 -9.71 -3.29
N ALA A 247 -16.08 -9.47 -4.40
CA ALA A 247 -16.59 -8.72 -5.53
C ALA A 247 -17.91 -9.34 -6.03
N PRO A 248 -18.93 -8.54 -6.34
CA PRO A 248 -20.26 -9.05 -6.70
C PRO A 248 -20.27 -9.84 -8.02
N HIS A 249 -19.31 -9.56 -8.91
CA HIS A 249 -19.21 -10.16 -10.23
C HIS A 249 -17.84 -10.80 -10.46
N ALA A 250 -17.80 -11.76 -11.39
CA ALA A 250 -16.58 -12.33 -11.95
C ALA A 250 -16.51 -11.96 -13.43
N VAL A 251 -15.32 -11.77 -13.97
CA VAL A 251 -15.13 -11.62 -15.41
C VAL A 251 -15.16 -12.98 -16.10
N GLU A 252 -15.52 -12.98 -17.38
CA GLU A 252 -15.35 -14.12 -18.27
C GLU A 252 -14.00 -14.06 -18.97
N GLY A 253 -13.35 -15.20 -19.21
CA GLY A 253 -12.04 -15.22 -19.85
C GLY A 253 -11.33 -16.55 -19.76
N ARG A 254 -10.02 -16.52 -20.05
CA ARG A 254 -9.15 -17.69 -19.91
C ARG A 254 -8.88 -17.95 -18.43
N ARG A 255 -8.99 -19.21 -18.03
CA ARG A 255 -8.68 -19.67 -16.67
C ARG A 255 -7.25 -20.17 -16.58
N PHE A 256 -6.54 -19.72 -15.56
CA PHE A 256 -5.20 -20.15 -15.17
C PHE A 256 -5.30 -20.87 -13.83
N ARG A 257 -4.54 -21.97 -13.67
CA ARG A 257 -4.56 -22.83 -12.48
C ARG A 257 -3.18 -22.90 -11.84
N PRO A 258 -3.06 -23.17 -10.54
CA PRO A 258 -1.75 -23.34 -9.94
C PRO A 258 -1.00 -24.57 -10.48
N PRO A 259 0.35 -24.55 -10.56
CA PRO A 259 1.14 -25.68 -11.02
C PRO A 259 0.94 -26.94 -10.18
N GLY A 260 0.96 -28.13 -10.83
CA GLY A 260 0.99 -29.42 -10.13
C GLY A 260 -0.35 -29.91 -9.57
N LEU A 261 -1.44 -29.16 -9.71
CA LEU A 261 -2.77 -29.49 -9.16
C LEU A 261 -3.66 -30.35 -10.07
N ARG A 262 -3.13 -30.94 -11.15
CA ARG A 262 -3.91 -31.72 -12.15
C ARG A 262 -4.68 -32.94 -11.60
N LEU A 263 -4.44 -33.34 -10.35
CA LEU A 263 -4.92 -34.60 -9.75
C LEU A 263 -6.03 -34.44 -8.69
N ARG A 264 -6.42 -33.22 -8.33
CA ARG A 264 -7.61 -32.97 -7.51
C ARG A 264 -8.47 -31.93 -8.23
N ARG A 265 -9.78 -32.09 -8.15
CA ARG A 265 -10.79 -31.10 -8.56
C ARG A 265 -11.60 -30.83 -7.29
N SER A 266 -11.07 -30.00 -6.40
CA SER A 266 -11.84 -29.42 -5.31
C SER A 266 -12.56 -28.17 -5.82
N ALA A 267 -13.75 -27.91 -5.30
CA ALA A 267 -14.47 -26.66 -5.57
C ALA A 267 -13.73 -25.42 -5.02
N SER A 268 -12.80 -25.61 -4.07
CA SER A 268 -12.02 -24.58 -3.39
C SER A 268 -10.67 -24.26 -4.07
N GLU A 269 -10.47 -24.66 -5.32
CA GLU A 269 -9.17 -24.44 -5.99
C GLU A 269 -9.00 -22.95 -6.34
N PRO A 270 -7.80 -22.37 -6.08
CA PRO A 270 -7.50 -21.03 -6.54
C PRO A 270 -7.66 -20.98 -8.06
N ASN A 271 -8.40 -20.00 -8.55
CA ASN A 271 -8.63 -19.83 -9.99
C ASN A 271 -8.44 -18.36 -10.36
N LEU A 272 -7.48 -18.11 -11.26
CA LEU A 272 -7.30 -16.83 -11.91
C LEU A 272 -8.02 -16.85 -13.25
N VAL A 273 -8.83 -15.83 -13.52
CA VAL A 273 -9.50 -15.61 -14.80
C VAL A 273 -9.05 -14.27 -15.35
N VAL A 274 -8.48 -14.28 -16.56
CA VAL A 274 -8.13 -13.05 -17.29
C VAL A 274 -9.01 -12.98 -18.53
N GLY A 275 -9.82 -11.93 -18.62
CA GLY A 275 -10.73 -11.64 -19.71
C GLY A 275 -10.37 -10.37 -20.45
N GLU A 276 -11.18 -10.00 -21.44
CA GLU A 276 -11.05 -8.72 -22.15
C GLU A 276 -11.49 -7.54 -21.27
N THR A 277 -12.36 -7.77 -20.30
CA THR A 277 -12.97 -6.72 -19.47
C THR A 277 -12.35 -6.60 -18.07
N GLY A 278 -11.46 -7.51 -17.68
CA GLY A 278 -10.81 -7.44 -16.37
C GLY A 278 -10.17 -8.75 -15.93
N VAL A 279 -9.91 -8.82 -14.63
CA VAL A 279 -9.27 -9.96 -13.97
C VAL A 279 -10.06 -10.36 -12.73
N THR A 280 -10.29 -11.65 -12.56
CA THR A 280 -10.88 -12.22 -11.34
C THR A 280 -9.93 -13.25 -10.73
N LEU A 281 -9.68 -13.12 -9.44
CA LEU A 281 -9.03 -14.12 -8.61
C LEU A 281 -10.04 -14.68 -7.62
N VAL A 282 -10.18 -16.00 -7.57
CA VAL A 282 -10.94 -16.70 -6.53
C VAL A 282 -9.98 -17.50 -5.68
N LEU A 283 -9.99 -17.27 -4.36
CA LEU A 283 -9.19 -17.96 -3.35
C LEU A 283 -10.10 -18.28 -2.15
N ASP A 284 -10.19 -19.55 -1.74
CA ASP A 284 -10.96 -19.98 -0.56
C ASP A 284 -12.38 -19.38 -0.50
N ASP A 285 -13.10 -19.45 -1.63
CA ASP A 285 -14.44 -18.89 -1.86
C ASP A 285 -14.56 -17.35 -1.81
N VAL A 286 -13.46 -16.64 -1.53
CA VAL A 286 -13.36 -15.19 -1.66
C VAL A 286 -13.02 -14.82 -3.10
N ARG A 287 -13.83 -13.93 -3.68
CA ARG A 287 -13.64 -13.45 -5.04
C ARG A 287 -13.15 -12.01 -5.02
N SER A 288 -12.01 -11.75 -5.62
CA SER A 288 -11.58 -10.39 -5.96
C SER A 288 -11.62 -10.19 -7.46
N THR A 289 -12.21 -9.09 -7.91
CA THR A 289 -12.34 -8.75 -9.33
C THR A 289 -11.95 -7.30 -9.53
N VAL A 290 -11.14 -7.04 -10.56
CA VAL A 290 -10.87 -5.68 -11.05
C VAL A 290 -11.28 -5.63 -12.52
N ALA A 291 -12.32 -4.87 -12.81
CA ALA A 291 -12.66 -4.50 -14.18
C ALA A 291 -11.64 -3.46 -14.69
N PHE A 292 -11.25 -3.56 -15.97
CA PHE A 292 -10.20 -2.67 -16.50
C PHE A 292 -10.65 -1.20 -16.61
N ASP A 293 -11.94 -0.94 -16.77
CA ASP A 293 -12.52 0.41 -16.76
C ASP A 293 -12.67 1.01 -15.35
N GLU A 294 -12.68 0.17 -14.32
CA GLU A 294 -12.64 0.57 -12.91
C GLU A 294 -11.23 0.55 -12.30
N CYS A 295 -10.22 0.13 -13.08
CA CYS A 295 -8.84 0.08 -12.64
C CYS A 295 -8.30 1.51 -12.44
N VAL A 296 -7.76 1.79 -11.25
CA VAL A 296 -7.17 3.10 -10.92
C VAL A 296 -5.65 3.08 -10.93
N VAL A 297 -5.05 1.90 -10.75
CA VAL A 297 -3.61 1.70 -10.86
C VAL A 297 -3.30 0.22 -11.09
N ALA A 298 -2.31 -0.06 -11.93
CA ALA A 298 -1.68 -1.35 -12.06
C ALA A 298 -0.21 -1.24 -11.68
N LEU A 299 0.16 -1.88 -10.57
CA LEU A 299 1.54 -1.96 -10.12
C LEU A 299 2.25 -3.08 -10.87
N ARG A 300 3.38 -2.77 -11.49
CA ARG A 300 4.27 -3.73 -12.15
C ARG A 300 5.54 -3.88 -11.34
N TYR A 301 5.81 -5.09 -10.88
CA TYR A 301 7.00 -5.39 -10.08
C TYR A 301 8.12 -6.01 -10.94
N PRO A 302 9.38 -5.86 -10.51
CA PRO A 302 10.52 -6.45 -11.22
C PRO A 302 10.47 -7.97 -11.33
N ASP A 303 9.78 -8.66 -10.41
CA ASP A 303 9.65 -10.12 -10.43
C ASP A 303 8.57 -10.63 -11.40
N GLY A 304 7.99 -9.74 -12.20
CA GLY A 304 6.96 -10.05 -13.18
C GLY A 304 5.54 -10.04 -12.61
N SER A 305 5.36 -9.85 -11.30
CA SER A 305 4.02 -9.78 -10.72
C SER A 305 3.28 -8.48 -11.08
N ARG A 306 1.95 -8.54 -11.01
CA ARG A 306 1.04 -7.40 -11.20
C ARG A 306 0.11 -7.27 -10.01
N THR A 307 -0.15 -6.04 -9.56
CA THR A 307 -1.26 -5.76 -8.63
C THR A 307 -2.17 -4.71 -9.25
N LEU A 308 -3.40 -5.09 -9.56
CA LEU A 308 -4.44 -4.16 -10.03
C LEU A 308 -5.27 -3.69 -8.85
N LEU A 309 -5.58 -2.39 -8.79
CA LEU A 309 -6.49 -1.80 -7.81
C LEU A 309 -7.69 -1.18 -8.51
N SER A 310 -8.88 -1.37 -7.95
CA SER A 310 -10.15 -0.81 -8.46
C SER A 310 -10.64 0.40 -7.65
N THR A 311 -11.55 1.18 -8.23
CA THR A 311 -12.29 2.23 -7.50
C THR A 311 -13.15 1.70 -6.34
N SER A 312 -13.53 0.41 -6.38
CA SER A 312 -14.38 -0.22 -5.38
C SER A 312 -13.61 -0.84 -4.20
N GLY A 313 -12.29 -0.61 -4.12
CA GLY A 313 -11.45 -1.13 -3.04
C GLY A 313 -11.02 -2.59 -3.18
N PHE A 314 -11.48 -3.30 -4.22
CA PHE A 314 -10.95 -4.62 -4.58
C PHE A 314 -9.62 -4.50 -5.30
N PHE A 315 -8.75 -5.49 -5.10
CA PHE A 315 -7.46 -5.59 -5.78
C PHE A 315 -7.17 -7.03 -6.18
N VAL A 316 -6.47 -7.22 -7.29
CA VAL A 316 -6.04 -8.54 -7.75
C VAL A 316 -4.52 -8.54 -7.92
N GLY A 317 -3.85 -9.38 -7.12
CA GLY A 317 -2.43 -9.68 -7.25
C GLY A 317 -2.22 -10.93 -8.12
N VAL A 318 -1.31 -10.85 -9.10
CA VAL A 318 -0.94 -11.94 -9.99
C VAL A 318 0.57 -12.10 -9.97
N ASP A 319 1.05 -13.13 -9.26
CA ASP A 319 2.41 -13.64 -9.44
C ASP A 319 2.40 -14.69 -10.56
N PRO A 320 3.08 -14.48 -11.71
CA PRO A 320 3.06 -15.43 -12.82
C PRO A 320 3.57 -16.83 -12.42
N ARG A 321 4.39 -16.97 -11.38
CA ARG A 321 4.92 -18.27 -10.91
C ARG A 321 3.87 -19.09 -10.17
N ALA A 322 2.83 -18.45 -9.66
CA ALA A 322 1.74 -19.12 -8.96
C ALA A 322 0.76 -19.81 -9.92
N TRP A 323 0.94 -19.69 -11.24
CA TRP A 323 -0.01 -20.16 -12.25
C TRP A 323 0.67 -20.90 -13.40
N GLU A 324 0.08 -22.01 -13.86
CA GLU A 324 0.35 -22.62 -15.17
C GLU A 324 0.09 -21.56 -16.25
N ASP A 325 1.04 -21.38 -17.17
CA ASP A 325 1.03 -20.33 -18.19
C ASP A 325 0.88 -18.90 -17.63
N GLY A 326 1.33 -18.64 -16.39
CA GLY A 326 1.13 -17.34 -15.73
C GLY A 326 1.75 -16.14 -16.44
N ASN A 327 2.83 -16.34 -17.22
CA ASN A 327 3.37 -15.29 -18.08
C ASN A 327 2.39 -14.85 -19.17
N GLU A 328 1.56 -15.77 -19.69
CA GLU A 328 0.51 -15.43 -20.65
C GLU A 328 -0.64 -14.67 -19.96
N ALA A 329 -0.93 -14.97 -18.68
CA ALA A 329 -1.89 -14.21 -17.88
C ALA A 329 -1.42 -12.76 -17.70
N VAL A 330 -0.16 -12.57 -17.31
CA VAL A 330 0.44 -11.24 -17.15
C VAL A 330 0.48 -10.47 -18.47
N ALA A 331 0.86 -11.11 -19.58
CA ALA A 331 0.86 -10.47 -20.89
C ALA A 331 -0.54 -10.03 -21.34
N ALA A 332 -1.58 -10.81 -21.05
CA ALA A 332 -2.96 -10.43 -21.34
C ALA A 332 -3.42 -9.23 -20.50
N ILE A 333 -3.00 -9.15 -19.24
CA ILE A 333 -3.25 -7.99 -18.36
C ILE A 333 -2.56 -6.74 -18.91
N ASP A 334 -1.26 -6.85 -19.22
CA ASP A 334 -0.46 -5.73 -19.73
C ASP A 334 -1.00 -5.17 -21.04
N ALA A 335 -1.58 -6.03 -21.89
CA ALA A 335 -2.18 -5.61 -23.15
C ALA A 335 -3.53 -4.88 -22.97
N ALA A 336 -4.24 -5.11 -21.87
CA ALA A 336 -5.59 -4.59 -21.64
C ALA A 336 -5.60 -3.34 -20.74
N VAL A 337 -4.63 -3.20 -19.83
CA VAL A 337 -4.53 -2.05 -18.94
C VAL A 337 -3.95 -0.84 -19.68
N PRO A 338 -4.60 0.34 -19.65
CA PRO A 338 -4.06 1.57 -20.21
C PRO A 338 -2.67 1.91 -19.64
N GLU A 339 -1.75 2.30 -20.51
CA GLU A 339 -0.34 2.52 -20.16
C GLU A 339 -0.15 3.67 -19.15
N GLU A 340 -1.11 4.60 -19.10
CA GLU A 340 -1.20 5.69 -18.13
C GLU A 340 -1.63 5.25 -16.73
N LEU A 341 -2.08 4.01 -16.53
CA LEU A 341 -2.41 3.47 -15.20
C LEU A 341 -1.29 2.59 -14.63
N VAL A 342 -0.28 2.28 -15.43
CA VAL A 342 0.82 1.39 -15.05
C VAL A 342 1.89 2.15 -14.29
N VAL A 343 2.15 1.74 -13.05
CA VAL A 343 3.22 2.25 -12.18
C VAL A 343 4.28 1.16 -12.00
N LEU A 344 5.51 1.47 -12.38
CA LEU A 344 6.64 0.59 -12.14
C LEU A 344 7.09 0.68 -10.68
N MET A 345 7.06 -0.46 -10.00
CA MET A 345 7.66 -0.61 -8.68
C MET A 345 9.16 -0.84 -8.84
N GLU A 346 9.96 -0.12 -8.05
CA GLU A 346 11.42 -0.08 -8.17
C GLU A 346 11.91 0.10 -9.63
N PRO A 347 11.65 1.28 -10.26
CA PRO A 347 11.91 1.48 -11.69
C PRO A 347 13.33 1.11 -12.14
N ALA A 348 14.36 1.43 -11.33
CA ALA A 348 15.75 1.09 -11.65
C ALA A 348 16.02 -0.43 -11.61
N LEU A 349 15.35 -1.17 -10.72
CA LEU A 349 15.44 -2.64 -10.71
C LEU A 349 14.65 -3.22 -11.89
N SER A 350 13.44 -2.70 -12.15
CA SER A 350 12.64 -3.09 -13.31
C SER A 350 13.38 -2.89 -14.64
N GLU A 351 14.02 -1.74 -14.85
CA GLU A 351 14.82 -1.46 -16.05
C GLU A 351 15.99 -2.45 -16.22
N ARG A 352 16.70 -2.77 -15.12
CA ARG A 352 17.79 -3.75 -15.14
C ARG A 352 17.28 -5.16 -15.43
N THR A 353 16.14 -5.54 -14.84
CA THR A 353 15.50 -6.83 -15.14
C THR A 353 15.07 -6.92 -16.59
N ASP A 354 14.40 -5.89 -17.14
CA ASP A 354 13.96 -5.86 -18.53
C ASP A 354 15.15 -5.90 -19.52
N ALA A 355 16.22 -5.15 -19.23
CA ALA A 355 17.44 -5.18 -20.04
C ALA A 355 18.13 -6.55 -20.00
N LEU A 356 18.23 -7.16 -18.81
CA LEU A 356 18.77 -8.51 -18.66
C LEU A 356 17.93 -9.53 -19.42
N GLU A 357 16.60 -9.42 -19.32
CA GLU A 357 15.63 -10.32 -19.98
C GLU A 357 15.74 -10.26 -21.51
N GLN A 358 15.94 -9.05 -22.06
CA GLN A 358 16.20 -8.86 -23.49
C GLN A 358 17.48 -9.59 -23.93
N ILE A 359 18.58 -9.42 -23.19
CA ILE A 359 19.85 -10.10 -23.48
C ILE A 359 19.70 -11.61 -23.31
N ALA A 360 19.03 -12.08 -22.26
CA ALA A 360 18.80 -13.49 -22.01
C ALA A 360 18.00 -14.15 -23.14
N THR A 361 16.98 -13.46 -23.66
CA THR A 361 16.17 -13.92 -24.80
C THR A 361 17.00 -14.04 -26.08
N GLU A 362 17.93 -13.11 -26.31
CA GLU A 362 18.81 -13.15 -27.47
C GLU A 362 19.91 -14.21 -27.34
N LYS A 363 20.52 -14.32 -26.15
CA LYS A 363 21.81 -15.02 -25.97
C LYS A 363 21.68 -16.45 -25.44
N LEU A 364 20.57 -16.82 -24.79
CA LEU A 364 20.43 -18.15 -24.17
C LEU A 364 19.51 -19.07 -24.96
N THR A 365 19.94 -20.33 -25.12
CA THR A 365 19.10 -21.37 -25.74
C THR A 365 18.26 -22.12 -24.71
N ARG A 366 18.76 -22.33 -23.48
CA ARG A 366 18.09 -23.14 -22.45
C ARG A 366 17.92 -22.35 -21.16
N ARG A 367 17.14 -21.27 -21.26
CA ARG A 367 16.87 -20.32 -20.17
C ARG A 367 16.48 -20.98 -18.84
N TRP A 368 15.67 -22.05 -18.91
CA TRP A 368 15.23 -22.83 -17.75
C TRP A 368 16.38 -23.45 -16.92
N VAL A 369 17.60 -23.56 -17.47
CA VAL A 369 18.78 -24.08 -16.75
C VAL A 369 19.32 -23.06 -15.75
N VAL A 370 19.14 -21.76 -16.01
CA VAL A 370 19.71 -20.63 -15.26
C VAL A 370 18.64 -19.63 -14.82
N ASP A 371 17.39 -20.09 -14.68
CA ASP A 371 16.22 -19.25 -14.39
C ASP A 371 16.33 -18.55 -13.03
N GLU A 372 16.79 -19.27 -11.99
CA GLU A 372 17.03 -18.65 -10.68
C GLU A 372 18.14 -17.60 -10.74
N GLU A 373 19.20 -17.87 -11.49
CA GLU A 373 20.34 -16.98 -11.62
C GLU A 373 19.96 -15.67 -12.32
N LEU A 374 19.22 -15.77 -13.44
CA LEU A 374 18.70 -14.61 -14.17
C LEU A 374 17.79 -13.76 -13.29
N ARG A 375 16.94 -14.39 -12.47
CA ARG A 375 16.02 -13.66 -11.58
C ARG A 375 16.73 -12.87 -10.50
N LEU A 376 17.78 -13.44 -9.90
CA LEU A 376 18.47 -12.83 -8.76
C LEU A 376 19.59 -11.87 -9.16
N LEU A 377 20.07 -11.94 -10.40
CA LEU A 377 21.17 -11.11 -10.87
C LEU A 377 20.89 -9.60 -10.75
N PRO A 378 19.72 -9.05 -11.18
CA PRO A 378 19.45 -7.60 -11.15
C PRO A 378 19.54 -6.98 -9.75
N GLU A 379 19.16 -7.72 -8.71
CA GLU A 379 19.24 -7.28 -7.31
C GLU A 379 20.70 -7.13 -6.82
N ARG A 380 21.64 -7.81 -7.48
CA ARG A 380 23.06 -7.87 -7.09
C ARG A 380 23.97 -7.02 -7.96
N LEU A 381 23.45 -6.46 -9.05
CA LEU A 381 24.16 -5.47 -9.84
C LEU A 381 24.21 -4.15 -9.07
N GLU A 382 25.32 -3.42 -9.22
CA GLU A 382 25.45 -2.09 -8.65
C GLU A 382 24.52 -1.08 -9.36
N TYR A 383 24.37 0.10 -8.74
CA TYR A 383 23.73 1.24 -9.38
C TYR A 383 24.54 1.63 -10.62
N ASP A 384 23.89 1.71 -11.79
CA ASP A 384 24.44 1.92 -13.15
C ASP A 384 25.17 0.74 -13.84
N GLU A 385 25.35 -0.40 -13.14
CA GLU A 385 26.00 -1.57 -13.73
C GLU A 385 25.06 -2.25 -14.74
N GLN A 386 25.51 -2.38 -15.99
CA GLN A 386 24.74 -2.96 -17.08
C GLN A 386 25.34 -4.29 -17.53
N VAL A 387 24.48 -5.27 -17.84
CA VAL A 387 24.92 -6.52 -18.46
C VAL A 387 25.22 -6.27 -19.92
N VAL A 388 26.39 -6.70 -20.37
CA VAL A 388 26.86 -6.56 -21.76
C VAL A 388 26.52 -7.81 -22.55
N THR A 389 26.91 -8.97 -22.02
CA THR A 389 26.62 -10.28 -22.60
C THR A 389 26.63 -11.33 -21.50
N LEU A 390 26.01 -12.47 -21.79
CA LEU A 390 25.90 -13.59 -20.85
C LEU A 390 25.83 -14.92 -21.59
N CYS A 391 26.14 -15.99 -20.89
CA CYS A 391 25.97 -17.35 -21.38
C CYS A 391 25.81 -18.36 -20.23
N GLU A 392 25.22 -19.51 -20.52
CA GLU A 392 25.31 -20.66 -19.63
C GLU A 392 26.78 -21.12 -19.56
N ALA A 393 27.26 -21.44 -18.37
CA ALA A 393 28.62 -21.92 -18.14
C ALA A 393 28.68 -22.91 -16.97
N MET A 394 29.77 -23.67 -16.90
CA MET A 394 30.07 -24.58 -15.80
C MET A 394 31.37 -24.21 -15.10
N LYS A 395 31.36 -24.21 -13.77
CA LYS A 395 32.57 -24.22 -12.94
C LYS A 395 32.63 -25.52 -12.16
N GLY A 396 33.52 -26.42 -12.58
CA GLY A 396 33.56 -27.78 -12.04
C GLY A 396 32.27 -28.53 -12.35
N LEU A 397 31.50 -28.89 -11.31
CA LEU A 397 30.21 -29.60 -11.44
C LEU A 397 28.99 -28.67 -11.30
N ARG A 398 29.19 -27.35 -11.24
CA ARG A 398 28.11 -26.37 -11.05
C ARG A 398 27.81 -25.68 -12.37
N ALA A 399 26.59 -25.87 -12.88
CA ALA A 399 26.06 -25.07 -13.98
C ALA A 399 25.52 -23.75 -13.43
N GLY A 400 25.72 -22.67 -14.18
CA GLY A 400 25.31 -21.34 -13.80
C GLY A 400 25.44 -20.35 -14.95
N LEU A 401 25.35 -19.07 -14.63
CA LEU A 401 25.42 -17.95 -15.54
C LEU A 401 26.81 -17.31 -15.47
N LEU A 402 27.49 -17.21 -16.62
CA LEU A 402 28.68 -16.37 -16.78
C LEU A 402 28.26 -15.07 -17.47
N VAL A 403 28.57 -13.94 -16.86
CA VAL A 403 28.07 -12.61 -17.23
C VAL A 403 29.24 -11.65 -17.33
N ALA A 404 29.35 -10.93 -18.44
CA ALA A 404 30.19 -9.74 -18.52
C ALA A 404 29.30 -8.51 -18.33
N THR A 405 29.66 -7.65 -17.38
CA THR A 405 28.97 -6.37 -17.12
C THR A 405 29.83 -5.20 -17.57
N THR A 406 29.34 -3.97 -17.45
CA THR A 406 30.16 -2.77 -17.67
C THR A 406 31.29 -2.61 -16.64
N ARG A 407 31.27 -3.35 -15.52
CA ARG A 407 32.25 -3.21 -14.43
C ARG A 407 33.14 -4.43 -14.21
N ARG A 408 32.62 -5.64 -14.46
CA ARG A 408 33.26 -6.88 -14.03
C ARG A 408 32.72 -8.10 -14.77
N VAL A 409 33.38 -9.23 -14.56
CA VAL A 409 32.89 -10.55 -14.95
C VAL A 409 32.35 -11.26 -13.73
N ILE A 410 31.16 -11.84 -13.84
CA ILE A 410 30.47 -12.57 -12.76
C ILE A 410 30.21 -14.00 -13.22
N PHE A 411 30.51 -14.99 -12.38
CA PHE A 411 29.95 -16.32 -12.48
C PHE A 411 29.03 -16.59 -11.30
N PHE A 412 27.77 -16.89 -11.58
CA PHE A 412 26.75 -17.15 -10.58
C PHE A 412 26.11 -18.51 -10.79
N ALA A 413 26.06 -19.35 -9.76
CA ALA A 413 25.38 -20.64 -9.77
C ALA A 413 24.67 -20.91 -8.44
N ARG A 414 23.44 -21.43 -8.50
CA ARG A 414 22.59 -21.77 -7.34
C ARG A 414 22.46 -23.26 -7.09
N ILE A 415 22.63 -24.08 -8.12
CA ILE A 415 22.46 -25.53 -8.03
C ILE A 415 23.49 -26.12 -7.04
N ARG A 416 22.98 -26.75 -5.96
CA ARG A 416 23.76 -27.35 -4.84
C ARG A 416 24.54 -26.32 -4.00
N GLY A 417 23.94 -25.16 -3.78
CA GLY A 417 24.48 -24.10 -2.94
C GLY A 417 25.00 -22.94 -3.77
N GLU A 418 24.97 -21.75 -3.16
CA GLU A 418 25.31 -20.52 -3.84
C GLU A 418 26.82 -20.44 -4.16
N THR A 419 27.12 -20.12 -5.41
CA THR A 419 28.47 -19.79 -5.89
C THR A 419 28.40 -18.45 -6.57
N TRP A 420 29.10 -17.47 -6.02
CA TRP A 420 29.24 -16.15 -6.61
C TRP A 420 30.74 -15.87 -6.75
N LEU A 421 31.20 -15.76 -8.00
CA LEU A 421 32.57 -15.35 -8.30
C LEU A 421 32.50 -14.05 -9.09
N GLU A 422 33.31 -13.08 -8.69
CA GLU A 422 33.38 -11.77 -9.32
C GLU A 422 34.83 -11.40 -9.62
N PHE A 423 35.05 -10.83 -10.80
CA PHE A 423 36.36 -10.47 -11.32
C PHE A 423 36.29 -9.07 -11.89
N ASP A 424 36.76 -8.09 -11.13
CA ASP A 424 36.91 -6.72 -11.62
C ASP A 424 37.90 -6.70 -12.78
N TYR A 425 37.65 -5.89 -13.80
CA TYR A 425 38.51 -5.83 -14.98
C TYR A 425 39.97 -5.49 -14.64
N GLU A 426 40.21 -4.71 -13.58
CA GLU A 426 41.56 -4.38 -13.08
C GLU A 426 42.34 -5.61 -12.58
N THR A 427 41.63 -6.66 -12.19
CA THR A 427 42.24 -7.88 -11.63
C THR A 427 42.51 -8.94 -12.70
N ILE A 428 41.94 -8.79 -13.90
CA ILE A 428 42.07 -9.73 -15.01
C ILE A 428 43.26 -9.30 -15.87
N SER A 429 44.29 -10.15 -15.97
CA SER A 429 45.46 -9.91 -16.82
C SER A 429 45.29 -10.49 -18.22
N ARG A 430 44.44 -11.51 -18.39
CA ARG A 430 44.19 -12.18 -19.66
C ARG A 430 42.82 -12.85 -19.67
N VAL A 431 42.18 -12.86 -20.84
CA VAL A 431 40.97 -13.64 -21.12
C VAL A 431 41.15 -14.41 -22.44
N GLU A 432 40.64 -15.64 -22.51
CA GLU A 432 40.66 -16.45 -23.72
C GLU A 432 39.36 -17.24 -23.88
N GLY A 433 38.68 -17.06 -25.01
CA GLY A 433 37.45 -17.78 -25.37
C GLY A 433 37.69 -18.79 -26.46
N LYS A 434 37.43 -20.07 -26.20
CA LYS A 434 37.57 -21.16 -27.18
C LYS A 434 36.22 -21.81 -27.45
N ALA A 435 35.91 -22.00 -28.72
CA ALA A 435 34.77 -22.80 -29.17
C ALA A 435 35.23 -23.82 -30.21
N SER A 436 34.87 -25.08 -30.00
CA SER A 436 35.16 -26.19 -30.92
C SER A 436 33.93 -27.10 -31.10
N LEU A 437 34.05 -28.11 -31.95
CA LEU A 437 32.99 -29.10 -32.19
C LEU A 437 32.66 -29.97 -30.98
N ILE A 438 33.52 -30.03 -29.96
CA ILE A 438 33.34 -30.89 -28.78
C ILE A 438 33.40 -30.14 -27.45
N ASP A 439 34.02 -28.96 -27.42
CA ASP A 439 34.26 -28.20 -26.18
C ASP A 439 34.12 -26.69 -26.41
N SER A 440 33.69 -25.98 -25.37
CA SER A 440 33.60 -24.53 -25.33
C SER A 440 33.97 -24.03 -23.94
N THR A 441 34.95 -23.11 -23.88
CA THR A 441 35.54 -22.64 -22.63
C THR A 441 35.83 -21.14 -22.66
N VAL A 442 35.66 -20.49 -21.51
CA VAL A 442 36.21 -19.16 -21.24
C VAL A 442 37.20 -19.29 -20.10
N THR A 443 38.43 -18.84 -20.32
CA THR A 443 39.49 -18.86 -19.31
C THR A 443 39.88 -17.43 -18.96
N LEU A 444 39.89 -17.10 -17.67
CA LEU A 444 40.35 -15.83 -17.13
C LEU A 444 41.63 -16.08 -16.33
N GLU A 445 42.64 -15.25 -16.52
CA GLU A 445 43.76 -15.13 -15.59
C GLU A 445 43.48 -13.90 -14.72
N ALA A 446 43.18 -14.11 -13.45
CA ALA A 446 42.83 -13.03 -12.52
C ALA A 446 43.54 -13.22 -11.18
N ARG A 447 44.12 -12.13 -10.64
CA ARG A 447 44.88 -12.15 -9.37
C ARG A 447 46.00 -13.22 -9.33
N GLY A 448 46.56 -13.56 -10.49
CA GLY A 448 47.61 -14.58 -10.62
C GLY A 448 47.11 -16.03 -10.62
N GLU A 449 45.80 -16.26 -10.69
CA GLU A 449 45.19 -17.58 -10.80
C GLU A 449 44.47 -17.74 -12.15
N GLU A 450 44.59 -18.93 -12.75
CA GLU A 450 43.88 -19.30 -13.97
C GLU A 450 42.55 -19.97 -13.63
N ILE A 451 41.46 -19.40 -14.13
CA ILE A 451 40.08 -19.79 -13.83
C ILE A 451 39.39 -20.12 -15.14
N THR A 452 39.10 -21.40 -15.35
CA THR A 452 38.40 -21.88 -16.55
C THR A 452 36.94 -22.20 -16.25
N PHE A 453 36.05 -21.68 -17.09
CA PHE A 453 34.64 -22.03 -17.22
C PHE A 453 34.45 -22.86 -18.48
N SER A 454 33.73 -23.98 -18.38
CA SER A 454 33.50 -24.91 -19.47
C SER A 454 32.01 -25.08 -19.78
N GLY A 455 31.67 -25.83 -20.83
CA GLY A 455 30.26 -26.10 -21.15
C GLY A 455 29.48 -24.85 -21.57
N ILE A 456 30.17 -23.89 -22.20
CA ILE A 456 29.57 -22.62 -22.62
C ILE A 456 28.47 -22.89 -23.65
N ALA A 457 27.25 -22.43 -23.37
CA ALA A 457 26.10 -22.58 -24.25
C ALA A 457 25.34 -21.26 -24.43
N PRO A 458 25.05 -20.86 -25.68
CA PRO A 458 25.58 -21.37 -26.96
C PRO A 458 27.11 -21.32 -27.05
N ARG A 459 27.74 -22.20 -27.84
CA ARG A 459 29.22 -22.34 -27.85
C ARG A 459 29.93 -21.12 -28.42
N GLU A 460 29.31 -20.49 -29.41
CA GLU A 460 29.72 -19.23 -30.01
C GLU A 460 29.74 -18.05 -29.02
N ARG A 461 29.21 -18.22 -27.80
CA ARG A 461 29.34 -17.22 -26.72
C ARG A 461 30.70 -17.20 -26.08
N ALA A 462 31.46 -18.30 -26.12
CA ALA A 462 32.80 -18.32 -25.55
C ALA A 462 33.74 -17.25 -26.17
N PRO A 463 33.92 -17.16 -27.50
CA PRO A 463 34.75 -16.12 -28.09
C PRO A 463 34.13 -14.71 -27.99
N GLU A 464 32.80 -14.56 -28.06
CA GLU A 464 32.17 -13.24 -27.88
C GLU A 464 32.39 -12.70 -26.47
N LEU A 465 32.12 -13.49 -25.44
CA LEU A 465 32.29 -13.07 -24.06
C LEU A 465 33.75 -12.71 -23.79
N ALA A 466 34.69 -13.51 -24.30
CA ALA A 466 36.12 -13.19 -24.19
C ALA A 466 36.48 -11.86 -24.86
N SER A 467 35.96 -11.58 -26.05
CA SER A 467 36.16 -10.30 -26.76
C SER A 467 35.61 -9.12 -25.96
N GLU A 468 34.37 -9.23 -25.45
CA GLU A 468 33.76 -8.16 -24.64
C GLU A 468 34.55 -7.89 -23.35
N VAL A 469 35.10 -8.93 -22.73
CA VAL A 469 35.97 -8.78 -21.55
C VAL A 469 37.30 -8.13 -21.93
N GLU A 470 37.93 -8.56 -23.03
CA GLU A 470 39.22 -8.04 -23.50
C GLU A 470 39.14 -6.54 -23.83
N ASP A 471 38.05 -6.10 -24.48
CA ASP A 471 37.81 -4.70 -24.83
C ASP A 471 37.68 -3.77 -23.59
N ARG A 472 37.44 -4.35 -22.40
CA ARG A 472 37.23 -3.64 -21.14
C ARG A 472 38.41 -3.73 -20.18
N LEU A 473 39.45 -4.49 -20.51
CA LEU A 473 40.66 -4.53 -19.68
C LEU A 473 41.39 -3.17 -19.72
N PRO A 474 41.95 -2.71 -18.59
CA PRO A 474 42.76 -1.51 -18.58
C PRO A 474 43.99 -1.68 -19.49
N ARG A 475 44.25 -0.68 -20.33
CA ARG A 475 45.36 -0.66 -21.29
C ARG A 475 46.67 -0.21 -20.69
#